data_AF-A0A2C1JJW3-F1
#
_entry.id   AF-A0A2C1JJW3-F1
#
_cell.length_a   1.000
_cell.length_b   1.000
_cell.length_c   1.000
_cell.angle_alpha   90.00
_cell.angle_beta   90.00
_cell.angle_gamma   90.00
#
_symmetry.space_group_name_H-M   'P 1'
#
loop_
_entity.id
_entity.type
_entity.pdbx_description
1 polymer ?
#
loop_
_entity_poly.entity_id
_entity_poly.type
_entity_poly.pdbx_seq_one_letter_code
_entity_poly.pdbx_strand_id
1 'polypeptide(L)' 'MVIEAKNLIMCINCLKTDLYQIALNTGLNSKYTLDCSVQLDNLIMLYHQENEYNQNVE' A
#
# COMPACT_ATOMS: atom_id res chain seq x y z
N MET A 1 7.51 5.17 16.38
CA MET A 1 6.33 5.86 15.83
C MET A 1 6.59 6.64 14.54
N VAL A 2 7.39 7.73 14.46
CA VAL A 2 7.65 8.41 13.15
C VAL A 2 8.38 7.53 12.11
N ILE A 3 9.22 6.60 12.57
CA ILE A 3 9.97 5.67 11.71
C ILE A 3 9.05 4.62 11.07
N GLU A 4 8.01 4.16 11.78
CA GLU A 4 7.06 3.14 11.29
C GLU A 4 6.19 3.69 10.15
N ALA A 5 5.68 4.91 10.29
CA ALA A 5 4.90 5.59 9.24
C ALA A 5 5.72 5.80 7.94
N LYS A 6 7.00 6.17 8.05
CA LYS A 6 7.90 6.32 6.89
C LYS A 6 8.17 4.99 6.18
N ASN A 7 8.34 3.91 6.95
CA ASN A 7 8.53 2.58 6.38
C ASN A 7 7.27 2.10 5.63
N LEU A 8 6.07 2.37 6.18
CA LEU A 8 4.80 2.08 5.53
C LEU A 8 4.64 2.84 4.20
N ILE A 9 4.94 4.14 4.16
CA ILE A 9 4.93 4.93 2.92
C ILE A 9 5.86 4.32 1.87
N MET A 10 7.07 3.91 2.28
CA MET A 10 8.03 3.32 1.37
C MET A 10 7.51 2.00 0.78
N CYS A 11 6.95 1.12 1.61
CA CYS A 11 6.33 -0.13 1.15
C CYS A 11 5.16 0.12 0.19
N ILE A 12 4.29 1.08 0.50
CA ILE A 12 3.17 1.47 -0.37
C ILE A 12 3.66 1.92 -1.75
N ASN A 13 4.73 2.71 -1.79
CA ASN A 13 5.28 3.19 -3.05
C ASN A 13 5.92 2.08 -3.88
N CYS A 14 6.64 1.14 -3.25
CA CYS A 14 7.18 -0.03 -3.94
C CYS A 14 6.05 -0.88 -4.55
N LEU A 15 5.01 -1.19 -3.76
CA LEU A 15 3.87 -1.97 -4.26
C LEU A 15 3.11 -1.27 -5.39
N LYS A 16 2.98 0.07 -5.34
CA LYS A 16 2.40 0.83 -6.46
C LYS A 16 3.21 0.65 -7.75
N THR A 17 4.53 0.71 -7.65
CA THR A 17 5.42 0.50 -8.81
C THR A 17 5.29 -0.92 -9.35
N ASP A 18 5.31 -1.93 -8.47
CA ASP A 18 5.18 -3.33 -8.88
C ASP A 18 3.83 -3.60 -9.54
N LEU A 19 2.74 -3.10 -8.94
CA LEU A 19 1.39 -3.21 -9.48
C LEU A 19 1.29 -2.61 -10.90
N TYR A 20 1.89 -1.43 -11.10
CA TYR A 20 1.92 -0.78 -12.40
C TYR A 20 2.64 -1.63 -13.45
N GLN A 21 3.79 -2.22 -13.09
CA GLN A 21 4.53 -3.10 -14.01
C GLN A 21 3.78 -4.39 -14.31
N ILE A 22 3.16 -5.01 -13.30
CA ILE A 22 2.33 -6.21 -13.46
C ILE A 22 1.15 -5.92 -14.39
N ALA A 23 0.47 -4.79 -14.20
CA ALA A 23 -0.66 -4.38 -15.02
C ALA A 23 -0.25 -4.13 -16.48
N LEU A 24 0.91 -3.50 -16.71
CA LEU A 24 1.45 -3.32 -18.06
C LEU A 24 1.74 -4.65 -18.75
N ASN A 25 2.28 -5.64 -18.02
CA ASN A 25 2.72 -6.91 -18.59
C ASN A 25 1.60 -7.95 -18.74
N THR A 26 0.57 -7.91 -17.88
CA THR A 26 -0.45 -8.98 -17.78
C THR A 26 -1.88 -8.50 -17.96
N GLY A 27 -2.10 -7.18 -18.01
CA GLY A 27 -3.43 -6.57 -18.05
C GLY A 27 -4.05 -6.40 -16.65
N LEU A 28 -4.98 -5.46 -16.56
CA LEU A 28 -5.66 -5.12 -15.29
C LEU A 28 -6.62 -6.21 -14.79
N ASN A 29 -7.08 -7.10 -15.68
CA ASN A 29 -7.98 -8.20 -15.38
C ASN A 29 -7.26 -9.50 -14.99
N SER A 30 -5.92 -9.49 -14.95
CA SER A 30 -5.16 -10.64 -14.47
C SER A 30 -5.42 -10.83 -12.98
N LYS A 31 -5.60 -12.09 -12.55
CA LYS A 31 -5.78 -12.44 -11.14
C LYS A 31 -4.66 -11.86 -10.26
N TYR A 32 -3.42 -11.88 -10.76
CA TYR A 32 -2.27 -11.37 -10.04
C TYR A 32 -2.31 -9.85 -9.86
N THR A 33 -2.76 -9.11 -10.87
CA THR A 33 -2.97 -7.65 -10.79
C THR A 33 -4.07 -7.31 -9.76
N LEU A 34 -5.14 -8.10 -9.72
CA LEU A 34 -6.24 -7.92 -8.74
C LEU A 34 -5.78 -8.24 -7.31
N ASP A 35 -5.12 -9.38 -7.10
CA ASP A 35 -4.62 -9.79 -5.78
C ASP A 35 -3.64 -8.77 -5.21
N CYS A 36 -2.77 -8.22 -6.07
CA CYS A 36 -1.78 -7.22 -5.68
C CYS A 36 -2.43 -5.85 -5.39
N SER A 37 -3.53 -5.49 -6.09
CA SER A 37 -4.32 -4.28 -5.79
C SER A 37 -4.95 -4.36 -4.39
N VAL A 38 -5.51 -5.53 -4.03
CA VAL A 38 -6.11 -5.75 -2.70
C VAL A 38 -5.07 -5.63 -1.58
N GLN A 39 -3.86 -6.15 -1.80
CA GLN A 39 -2.78 -6.02 -0.81
C GLN A 39 -2.37 -4.56 -0.59
N LEU A 40 -2.32 -3.76 -1.66
CA LEU A 40 -2.02 -2.34 -1.59
C LEU A 40 -3.10 -1.57 -0.81
N ASP A 41 -4.37 -1.84 -1.07
CA ASP A 41 -5.48 -1.20 -0.34
C ASP A 41 -5.42 -1.50 1.16
N ASN A 42 -5.12 -2.75 1.54
CA ASN A 42 -4.96 -3.14 2.94
C ASN A 42 -3.81 -2.38 3.62
N LEU A 43 -2.68 -2.22 2.93
CA LEU A 43 -1.52 -1.47 3.45
C LEU A 43 -1.81 0.03 3.62
N ILE A 44 -2.56 0.62 2.69
CA ILE A 44 -3.00 2.02 2.77
C ILE A 44 -3.94 2.20 3.97
N MET A 45 -4.89 1.29 4.17
CA MET A 45 -5.80 1.32 5.31
C MET A 45 -5.05 1.25 6.65
N LEU A 46 -4.08 0.33 6.77
CA LEU A 46 -3.25 0.22 7.98
C LEU A 46 -2.45 1.51 8.24
N TYR A 47 -1.89 2.12 7.19
CA TYR A 47 -1.18 3.39 7.33
C TYR A 47 -2.10 4.52 7.82
N HIS A 48 -3.34 4.59 7.33
CA HIS A 48 -4.31 5.57 7.81
C HIS A 48 -4.69 5.35 9.28
N GLN A 49 -4.94 4.11 9.68
CA GLN A 49 -5.27 3.77 11.07
C GLN A 49 -4.13 4.14 12.04
N GLU A 50 -2.89 3.82 11.67
CA GLU A 50 -1.71 4.20 12.46
C GLU A 50 -1.55 5.73 12.56
N ASN A 51 -1.81 6.47 11.48
CA ASN A 51 -1.77 7.94 11.53
C ASN A 51 -2.89 8.54 12.38
N GLU A 52 -4.12 8.04 12.25
CA GLU A 52 -5.26 8.50 13.04
C GLU A 52 -5.07 8.19 14.53
N TYR A 53 -4.54 7.02 14.87
CA TYR A 53 -4.18 6.70 16.26
C TYR A 53 -3.13 7.67 16.79
N ASN A 54 -2.06 7.93 16.04
CA ASN A 54 -1.01 8.86 16.45
C ASN A 54 -1.51 10.31 16.60
N GLN A 55 -2.48 10.76 15.80
CA GLN A 55 -3.07 12.10 15.92
C GLN A 55 -4.02 12.26 17.12
N ASN A 56 -4.58 11.17 17.65
CA ASN A 56 -5.53 11.18 18.76
C ASN A 56 -4.87 10.89 20.13
N VAL A 57 -3.58 10.56 20.15
CA VAL A 57 -2.81 10.21 21.36
C VAL A 57 -1.81 11.31 21.75
N GLU A 58 -1.60 12.33 20.91
CA GLU A 58 -0.95 13.61 21.26
C GLU A 58 -1.95 14.63 21.85
#